data_AF-A0A1M6NMR1-F1
#
_entry.id   AF-A0A1M6NMR1-F1
#
_cell.length_a   1.000
_cell.length_b   1.000
_cell.length_c   1.000
_cell.angle_alpha   90.00
_cell.angle_beta   90.00
_cell.angle_gamma   90.00
#
_symmetry.space_group_name_H-M   'P 1'
#
loop_
_entity.id
_entity.type
_entity.pdbx_description
1 polymer ?
#
loop_
_entity_poly.entity_id
_entity_poly.type
_entity_poly.pdbx_seq_one_letter_code
_entity_poly.pdbx_strand_id
1 'polypeptide(L)'
;MALNGVSQMWLFALYEFLRTWRQRAMQLLQLADQYAKTKPAKQKAFLSKTLADAKGKEKHIFSGSSFYSHHISRIADTDFVASIKAYYDKTDGWFGFIEELRMNLAKHEVPKKRGMVTEMPGYARMGLVTGTLYWQFIDAQGGLQKLDRREAANFFLDIQVPDYDDDRDELLE
;
A
#
# COMPACT_ATOMS: atom_id res chain seq x y z
N MET A 1 14.14 -8.27 23.95
CA MET A 1 14.05 -6.83 23.56
C MET A 1 14.38 -6.60 22.08
N ALA A 2 15.55 -7.01 21.56
CA ALA A 2 15.93 -6.78 20.16
C ALA A 2 14.94 -7.34 19.12
N LEU A 3 14.48 -8.59 19.30
CA LEU A 3 13.52 -9.23 18.38
C LEU A 3 12.19 -8.47 18.28
N ASN A 4 11.69 -7.93 19.40
CA ASN A 4 10.48 -7.11 19.42
C ASN A 4 10.70 -5.82 18.63
N GLY A 5 11.78 -5.08 18.93
CA GLY A 5 12.10 -3.83 18.23
C GLY A 5 12.24 -4.02 16.71
N VAL A 6 12.99 -5.03 16.27
CA VAL A 6 13.15 -5.34 14.83
C VAL A 6 11.81 -5.70 14.18
N SER A 7 10.96 -6.45 14.89
CA SER A 7 9.64 -6.86 14.37
C SER A 7 8.66 -5.68 14.29
N GLN A 8 8.71 -4.76 15.25
CA GLN A 8 7.94 -3.52 15.20
C GLN A 8 8.41 -2.60 14.08
N MET A 9 9.72 -2.45 13.89
CA MET A 9 10.27 -1.67 12.78
C MET A 9 9.88 -2.26 11.42
N TRP A 10 9.87 -3.59 11.29
CA TRP A 10 9.37 -4.26 10.09
C TRP A 10 7.90 -3.91 9.83
N LEU A 11 7.05 -3.95 10.85
CA LEU A 11 5.63 -3.58 10.71
C LEU A 11 5.47 -2.11 10.30
N PHE A 12 6.25 -1.21 10.86
CA PHE A 12 6.20 0.21 10.50
C PHE A 12 6.67 0.44 9.06
N ALA A 13 7.73 -0.25 8.62
CA ALA A 13 8.18 -0.20 7.23
C ALA A 13 7.10 -0.75 6.29
N LEU A 14 6.44 -1.86 6.65
CA LEU A 14 5.33 -2.42 5.89
C LEU A 14 4.16 -1.44 5.79
N TYR A 15 3.77 -0.79 6.90
CA TYR A 15 2.75 0.25 6.90
C TYR A 15 3.10 1.39 5.94
N GLU A 16 4.32 1.93 6.01
CA GLU A 16 4.73 3.06 5.15
C GLU A 16 4.80 2.65 3.68
N PHE A 17 5.26 1.44 3.39
CA PHE A 17 5.25 0.87 2.04
C PHE A 17 3.82 0.80 1.50
N LEU A 18 2.89 0.21 2.25
CA LEU A 18 1.49 0.11 1.84
C LEU A 18 0.82 1.47 1.72
N ARG A 19 1.10 2.41 2.64
CA ARG A 19 0.55 3.77 2.61
C ARG A 19 0.94 4.49 1.31
N THR A 20 2.22 4.45 0.96
CA THR A 20 2.74 5.12 -0.22
C THR A 20 2.30 4.42 -1.51
N TRP A 21 2.30 3.09 -1.54
CA TRP A 21 1.74 2.32 -2.64
C TRP A 21 0.24 2.59 -2.85
N ARG A 22 -0.58 2.64 -1.79
CA ARG A 22 -2.02 2.92 -1.87
C ARG A 22 -2.28 4.31 -2.42
N GLN A 23 -1.55 5.30 -1.91
CA GLN A 23 -1.63 6.67 -2.40
C GLN A 23 -1.33 6.73 -3.90
N ARG A 24 -0.32 5.99 -4.35
CA ARG A 24 0.03 5.89 -5.76
C ARG A 24 -1.02 5.17 -6.60
N ALA A 25 -1.51 4.02 -6.14
CA ALA A 25 -2.56 3.26 -6.80
C ALA A 25 -3.83 4.09 -6.98
N MET A 26 -4.30 4.76 -5.92
CA MET A 26 -5.47 5.65 -5.98
C MET A 26 -5.29 6.76 -7.02
N GLN A 27 -4.13 7.41 -7.07
CA GLN A 27 -3.85 8.45 -8.06
C GLN A 27 -3.94 7.90 -9.49
N LEU A 28 -3.36 6.72 -9.76
CA LEU A 28 -3.41 6.09 -11.07
C LEU A 28 -4.84 5.69 -11.45
N LEU A 29 -5.60 5.09 -10.53
CA LEU A 29 -6.99 4.72 -10.75
C LEU A 29 -7.88 5.94 -11.04
N GLN A 30 -7.68 7.04 -10.31
CA GLN A 30 -8.39 8.30 -10.56
C GLN A 30 -8.04 8.91 -11.92
N LEU A 31 -6.76 8.86 -12.31
CA LEU A 31 -6.33 9.34 -13.63
C LEU A 31 -6.88 8.47 -14.76
N ALA A 32 -6.91 7.14 -14.58
CA ALA A 32 -7.50 6.21 -15.53
C ALA A 32 -9.01 6.45 -15.70
N ASP A 33 -9.74 6.68 -14.61
CA ASP A 33 -11.17 7.03 -14.65
C ASP A 33 -11.41 8.36 -15.40
N GLN A 34 -10.58 9.38 -15.15
CA GLN A 34 -10.63 10.65 -15.89
C GLN A 34 -10.31 10.46 -17.38
N TYR A 35 -9.34 9.62 -17.71
CA TYR A 35 -8.99 9.27 -19.09
C TYR A 35 -10.15 8.58 -19.81
N ALA A 36 -10.79 7.59 -19.17
CA ALA A 36 -11.94 6.87 -19.72
C ALA A 36 -13.15 7.79 -19.96
N LYS A 37 -13.37 8.78 -19.09
CA LYS A 37 -14.44 9.79 -19.24
C LYS A 37 -14.12 10.89 -20.26
N THR A 38 -12.86 11.03 -20.68
CA THR A 38 -12.43 12.04 -21.64
C THR A 38 -12.82 11.63 -23.05
N LYS A 39 -13.35 12.58 -23.84
CA LYS A 39 -13.69 12.35 -25.26
C LYS A 39 -12.47 11.80 -26.02
N PRO A 40 -12.62 10.81 -26.92
CA PRO A 40 -11.50 10.19 -27.65
C PRO A 40 -10.57 11.22 -28.33
N ALA A 41 -11.13 12.26 -28.94
CA ALA A 41 -10.37 13.34 -29.58
C ALA A 41 -9.45 14.13 -28.62
N LYS A 42 -9.69 14.08 -27.31
CA LYS A 42 -8.92 14.79 -26.28
C LYS A 42 -8.04 13.86 -25.42
N GLN A 43 -8.15 12.54 -25.57
CA GLN A 43 -7.42 11.57 -24.75
C GLN A 43 -5.89 11.70 -24.89
N LYS A 44 -5.39 11.88 -26.13
CA LYS A 44 -3.96 12.08 -26.38
C LYS A 44 -3.43 13.36 -25.72
N ALA A 45 -4.19 14.45 -25.79
CA ALA A 45 -3.83 15.73 -25.16
C ALA A 45 -3.92 15.67 -23.63
N PHE A 46 -4.88 14.93 -23.09
CA PHE A 46 -4.97 14.66 -21.65
C PHE A 46 -3.74 13.89 -21.17
N LEU A 47 -3.39 12.79 -21.85
CA LEU A 47 -2.26 11.96 -21.47
C LEU A 47 -0.93 12.72 -21.56
N SER A 48 -0.70 13.47 -22.64
CA SER A 48 0.53 14.26 -22.80
C SER A 48 0.69 15.33 -21.72
N LYS A 49 -0.41 16.01 -21.35
CA LYS A 49 -0.41 16.98 -20.26
C LYS A 49 -0.07 16.31 -18.92
N THR A 50 -0.78 15.24 -18.57
CA THR A 50 -0.56 14.52 -17.30
C THR A 50 0.85 13.95 -17.21
N LEU A 51 1.40 13.45 -18.33
CA LEU A 51 2.78 12.99 -18.42
C LEU A 51 3.80 14.12 -18.24
N ALA A 52 3.56 15.29 -18.84
CA ALA A 52 4.44 16.45 -18.67
C ALA A 52 4.46 16.91 -17.21
N ASP A 53 3.30 16.96 -16.56
CA ASP A 53 3.17 17.30 -15.15
C ASP A 53 3.89 16.28 -14.25
N ALA A 54 3.80 14.98 -14.58
CA ALA A 54 4.52 13.93 -13.87
C ALA A 54 6.03 14.07 -14.00
N LYS A 55 6.54 14.20 -15.23
CA LYS A 55 7.98 14.43 -15.49
C LYS A 55 8.48 15.71 -14.81
N GLY A 56 7.66 16.75 -14.75
CA GLY A 56 7.96 17.97 -14.00
C GLY A 56 8.21 17.71 -12.52
N LYS A 57 7.37 16.88 -11.88
CA LYS A 57 7.54 16.47 -10.47
C LYS A 57 8.79 15.60 -10.26
N GLU A 58 9.10 14.73 -11.22
CA GLU A 58 10.26 13.84 -11.15
C GLU A 58 11.60 14.59 -11.13
N LYS A 59 11.66 15.80 -11.68
CA LYS A 59 12.87 16.66 -11.60
C LYS A 59 13.28 17.01 -10.18
N HIS A 60 12.38 16.91 -9.21
CA HIS A 60 12.69 17.16 -7.80
C HIS A 60 13.21 15.90 -7.07
N ILE A 61 13.33 14.77 -7.77
CA ILE A 61 13.84 13.51 -7.23
C ILE A 61 15.31 13.39 -7.63
N PHE A 62 16.20 13.59 -6.67
CA PHE A 62 17.64 13.71 -6.95
C PHE A 62 18.43 12.39 -6.84
N SER A 63 17.89 11.35 -6.22
CA SER A 63 18.63 10.11 -5.93
C SER A 63 17.88 8.81 -6.17
N GLY A 64 16.57 8.86 -6.46
CA GLY A 64 15.73 7.68 -6.63
C GLY A 64 15.23 7.54 -8.06
N SER A 65 15.11 6.30 -8.54
CA SER A 65 14.35 6.00 -9.77
C SER A 65 12.89 6.35 -9.53
N SER A 66 12.33 7.23 -10.36
CA SER A 66 10.90 7.48 -10.38
C SER A 66 10.27 6.79 -11.58
N PHE A 67 9.29 5.95 -11.30
CA PHE A 67 8.48 5.27 -12.32
C PHE A 67 7.13 5.96 -12.53
N TYR A 68 6.95 7.21 -12.07
CA TYR A 68 5.65 7.87 -12.12
C TYR A 68 5.19 8.25 -13.50
N SER A 69 6.06 8.87 -14.28
CA SER A 69 5.77 9.15 -15.67
C SER A 69 5.50 7.85 -16.45
N HIS A 70 6.28 6.79 -16.20
CA HIS A 70 6.06 5.48 -16.83
C HIS A 70 4.71 4.85 -16.46
N HIS A 71 4.31 4.86 -15.18
CA HIS A 71 3.00 4.35 -14.79
C HIS A 71 1.86 5.19 -15.40
N ILE A 72 2.05 6.51 -15.51
CA ILE A 72 1.06 7.38 -16.13
C ILE A 72 0.92 7.10 -17.63
N SER A 73 1.99 6.77 -18.35
CA SER A 73 1.88 6.46 -19.78
C SER A 73 1.01 5.24 -20.04
N ARG A 74 0.81 4.40 -19.03
CA ARG A 74 0.10 3.13 -19.11
C ARG A 74 -1.34 3.18 -18.58
N ILE A 75 -1.85 4.34 -18.17
CA ILE A 75 -3.25 4.46 -17.70
C ILE A 75 -4.29 4.16 -18.79
N ALA A 76 -3.88 4.16 -20.07
CA ALA A 76 -4.73 3.77 -21.19
C ALA A 76 -4.84 2.24 -21.34
N ASP A 77 -3.90 1.49 -20.75
CA ASP A 77 -3.91 0.03 -20.75
C ASP A 77 -4.87 -0.48 -19.67
N THR A 78 -5.94 -1.14 -20.11
CA THR A 78 -6.97 -1.67 -19.23
C THR A 78 -6.49 -2.81 -18.36
N ASP A 79 -5.56 -3.64 -18.84
CA ASP A 79 -5.02 -4.77 -18.08
C ASP A 79 -4.15 -4.25 -16.93
N PHE A 80 -3.35 -3.23 -17.21
CA PHE A 80 -2.53 -2.54 -16.20
C PHE A 80 -3.39 -1.89 -15.11
N VAL A 81 -4.43 -1.16 -15.51
CA VAL A 81 -5.35 -0.52 -14.54
C VAL A 81 -6.10 -1.56 -13.72
N ALA A 82 -6.52 -2.66 -14.36
CA ALA A 82 -7.19 -3.77 -13.69
C ALA A 82 -6.27 -4.47 -12.67
N SER A 83 -4.98 -4.67 -12.99
CA SER A 83 -4.03 -5.29 -12.07
C SER A 83 -3.76 -4.41 -10.85
N ILE A 84 -3.61 -3.08 -11.04
CA ILE A 84 -3.50 -2.11 -9.94
C ILE A 84 -4.75 -2.19 -9.05
N LYS A 85 -5.93 -2.20 -9.66
CA LYS A 85 -7.19 -2.28 -8.92
C LYS A 85 -7.30 -3.59 -8.13
N ALA A 86 -6.93 -4.72 -8.73
CA ALA A 86 -6.96 -6.02 -8.07
C ALA A 86 -6.04 -6.06 -6.84
N TYR A 87 -4.82 -5.53 -6.94
CA TYR A 87 -3.93 -5.40 -5.78
C TYR A 87 -4.48 -4.41 -4.74
N TYR A 88 -5.01 -3.26 -5.17
CA TYR A 88 -5.68 -2.27 -4.31
C TYR A 88 -6.74 -2.91 -3.44
N ASP A 89 -7.71 -3.56 -4.08
CA ASP A 89 -8.86 -4.14 -3.41
C ASP A 89 -8.43 -5.28 -2.45
N LYS A 90 -7.40 -6.06 -2.79
CA LYS A 90 -6.89 -7.13 -1.92
C LYS A 90 -6.19 -6.62 -0.65
N THR A 91 -5.40 -5.57 -0.77
CA THR A 91 -4.59 -5.06 0.35
C THR A 91 -5.32 -4.00 1.17
N ASP A 92 -6.48 -3.50 0.71
CA ASP A 92 -7.20 -2.39 1.33
C ASP A 92 -7.55 -2.67 2.80
N GLY A 93 -8.17 -3.83 3.07
CA GLY A 93 -8.54 -4.24 4.43
C GLY A 93 -7.33 -4.48 5.34
N TRP A 94 -6.28 -5.10 4.79
CA TRP A 94 -5.04 -5.38 5.52
C TRP A 94 -4.27 -4.12 5.91
N PHE A 95 -4.26 -3.11 5.04
CA PHE A 95 -3.68 -1.82 5.38
C PHE A 95 -4.40 -1.18 6.57
N GLY A 96 -5.74 -1.20 6.60
CA GLY A 96 -6.49 -0.69 7.75
C GLY A 96 -6.10 -1.40 9.05
N PHE A 97 -6.05 -2.74 9.02
CA PHE A 97 -5.64 -3.53 10.18
C PHE A 97 -4.21 -3.21 10.66
N ILE A 98 -3.27 -3.06 9.73
CA ILE A 98 -1.88 -2.68 10.03
C ILE A 98 -1.78 -1.23 10.55
N GLU A 99 -2.58 -0.30 10.01
CA GLU A 99 -2.66 1.09 10.48
C GLU A 99 -3.11 1.16 11.94
N GLU A 100 -4.15 0.40 12.29
CA GLU A 100 -4.67 0.36 13.65
C GLU A 100 -3.64 -0.21 14.63
N LEU A 101 -2.97 -1.30 14.27
CA LEU A 101 -1.88 -1.87 15.06
C LEU A 101 -0.73 -0.86 15.19
N ARG A 102 -0.33 -0.18 14.11
CA ARG A 102 0.75 0.82 14.14
C ARG A 102 0.38 1.99 15.07
N MET A 103 -0.86 2.45 15.07
CA MET A 103 -1.34 3.49 15.99
C MET A 103 -1.25 3.04 17.45
N ASN A 104 -1.68 1.81 17.75
CA ASN A 104 -1.56 1.23 19.08
C ASN A 104 -0.09 1.16 19.53
N LEU A 105 0.81 0.71 18.66
CA LEU A 105 2.23 0.53 18.99
C LEU A 105 3.02 1.84 19.08
N ALA A 106 2.77 2.81 18.19
CA ALA A 106 3.59 4.00 18.06
C ALA A 106 3.05 5.22 18.81
N LYS A 107 1.72 5.33 18.96
CA LYS A 107 1.07 6.45 19.64
C LYS A 107 0.47 6.06 20.99
N HIS A 108 0.32 4.76 21.25
CA HIS A 108 -0.38 4.25 22.43
C HIS A 108 -1.83 4.74 22.49
N GLU A 109 -2.45 4.86 21.30
CA GLU A 109 -3.82 5.35 21.09
C GLU A 109 -4.64 4.33 20.33
N VAL A 110 -5.94 4.27 20.65
CA VAL A 110 -6.92 3.53 19.86
C VAL A 110 -7.41 4.43 18.71
N PRO A 111 -7.36 3.96 17.45
CA PRO A 111 -7.83 4.70 16.29
C PRO A 111 -9.26 5.21 16.47
N LYS A 112 -9.50 6.48 16.11
CA LYS A 112 -10.83 7.12 16.10
C LYS A 112 -11.56 7.16 17.46
N LYS A 113 -10.90 6.82 18.58
CA LYS A 113 -11.48 6.90 19.93
C LYS A 113 -10.63 7.76 20.85
N ARG A 114 -11.08 9.00 21.07
CA ARG A 114 -10.40 9.95 21.96
C ARG A 114 -10.53 9.51 23.42
N GLY A 115 -9.42 9.49 24.14
CA GLY A 115 -9.38 9.17 25.57
C GLY A 115 -9.38 7.68 25.92
N MET A 116 -9.41 6.80 24.92
CA MET A 116 -9.19 5.36 25.13
C MET A 116 -7.68 5.09 25.10
N VAL A 117 -7.15 4.55 26.20
CA VAL A 117 -5.75 4.17 26.33
C VAL A 117 -5.59 2.73 25.85
N THR A 118 -4.52 2.47 25.13
CA THR A 118 -4.18 1.11 24.71
C THR A 118 -3.68 0.30 25.89
N GLU A 119 -4.23 -0.90 26.07
CA GLU A 119 -3.71 -1.85 27.04
C GLU A 119 -2.47 -2.54 26.46
N MET A 120 -1.33 -2.44 27.17
CA MET A 120 -0.06 -3.06 26.80
C MET A 120 0.53 -2.65 25.42
N PRO A 121 0.69 -1.33 25.14
CA PRO A 121 1.28 -0.88 23.90
C PRO A 121 2.72 -1.39 23.77
N GLY A 122 3.07 -1.87 22.57
CA GLY A 122 4.43 -2.32 22.29
C GLY A 122 4.77 -3.71 22.84
N TYR A 123 3.87 -4.38 23.56
CA TYR A 123 4.12 -5.72 24.09
C TYR A 123 3.84 -6.79 23.04
N ALA A 124 4.91 -7.39 22.50
CA ALA A 124 4.81 -8.57 21.66
C ALA A 124 4.95 -9.85 22.48
N ARG A 125 4.21 -10.88 22.10
CA ARG A 125 4.30 -12.22 22.67
C ARG A 125 4.80 -13.19 21.61
N MET A 126 5.53 -14.22 22.02
CA MET A 126 5.93 -15.30 21.14
C MET A 126 4.78 -16.30 21.00
N GLY A 127 4.39 -16.61 19.76
CA GLY A 127 3.42 -17.65 19.45
C GLY A 127 4.03 -19.03 19.71
N LEU A 128 3.31 -19.88 20.45
CA LEU A 128 3.77 -21.23 20.78
C LEU A 128 3.75 -22.19 19.58
N VAL A 129 2.92 -21.89 18.57
CA VAL A 129 2.75 -22.73 17.37
C VAL A 129 3.76 -22.33 16.27
N THR A 130 3.84 -21.04 15.98
CA THR A 130 4.63 -20.50 14.87
C THR A 130 6.04 -20.07 15.28
N GLY A 131 6.30 -19.90 16.58
CA GLY A 131 7.54 -19.32 17.12
C GLY A 131 7.69 -17.83 16.80
N THR A 132 6.71 -17.20 16.17
CA THR A 132 6.76 -15.82 15.68
C THR A 132 6.18 -14.85 16.69
N LEU A 133 6.53 -13.57 16.56
CA LEU A 133 5.93 -12.55 17.41
C LEU A 133 4.52 -12.21 16.93
N TYR A 134 3.62 -12.06 17.89
CA TYR A 134 2.31 -11.49 17.68
C TYR A 134 2.05 -10.33 18.63
N TRP A 135 1.15 -9.44 18.20
CA TRP A 135 0.66 -8.33 19.00
C TRP A 135 -0.83 -8.49 19.24
N GLN A 136 -1.27 -8.05 20.41
CA GLN A 136 -2.68 -7.82 20.70
C GLN A 136 -2.90 -6.32 20.72
N PHE A 137 -4.00 -5.86 20.13
CA PHE A 137 -4.29 -4.44 20.02
C PHE A 137 -5.79 -4.19 20.01
N ILE A 138 -6.21 -2.96 20.28
CA ILE A 138 -7.62 -2.59 20.27
C ILE A 138 -7.92 -1.92 18.92
N ASP A 139 -8.93 -2.43 18.21
CA ASP A 139 -9.40 -1.86 16.94
C ASP A 139 -10.23 -0.58 17.15
N ALA A 140 -10.61 0.06 16.04
CA ALA A 140 -11.45 1.26 16.08
C ALA A 140 -12.83 1.02 16.73
N GLN A 141 -13.34 -0.21 16.74
CA GLN A 141 -14.62 -0.60 17.35
C GLN A 141 -14.46 -0.90 18.86
N GLY A 142 -13.25 -1.03 19.38
CA GLY A 142 -12.95 -1.39 20.76
C GLY A 142 -12.78 -2.89 20.99
N GLY A 143 -12.74 -3.70 19.93
CA GLY A 143 -12.49 -5.13 19.97
C GLY A 143 -11.00 -5.44 20.15
N LEU A 144 -10.70 -6.50 20.89
CA LEU A 144 -9.33 -7.01 21.02
C LEU A 144 -8.97 -7.84 19.78
N GLN A 145 -8.03 -7.34 19.00
CA GLN A 145 -7.48 -7.98 17.83
C GLN A 145 -6.13 -8.61 18.12
N LYS A 146 -5.71 -9.51 17.22
CA LYS A 146 -4.39 -10.14 17.24
C LYS A 146 -3.81 -10.13 15.84
N LEU A 147 -2.53 -9.80 15.71
CA LEU A 147 -1.78 -10.00 14.47
C LEU A 147 -0.49 -10.75 14.73
N ASP A 148 -0.27 -11.85 14.02
CA ASP A 148 1.02 -12.53 13.96
C ASP A 148 1.88 -11.96 12.83
N ARG A 149 3.18 -11.72 13.11
CA ARG A 149 4.13 -11.23 12.11
C ARG A 149 4.19 -12.13 10.87
N ARG A 150 4.17 -13.46 11.05
CA ARG A 150 4.25 -14.41 9.94
C ARG A 150 2.95 -14.43 9.14
N GLU A 151 1.81 -14.29 9.80
CA GLU A 151 0.53 -14.17 9.12
C GLU A 151 0.49 -12.93 8.22
N ALA A 152 0.96 -11.79 8.73
CA ALA A 152 1.12 -10.58 7.92
C ALA A 152 2.04 -10.83 6.72
N ALA A 153 3.19 -11.47 6.92
CA ALA A 153 4.13 -11.74 5.82
C ALA A 153 3.54 -12.70 4.77
N ASN A 154 2.91 -13.79 5.21
CA ASN A 154 2.29 -14.78 4.32
C ASN A 154 1.17 -14.15 3.49
N PHE A 155 0.34 -13.28 4.09
CA PHE A 155 -0.71 -12.60 3.35
C PHE A 155 -0.17 -11.91 2.08
N PHE A 156 0.95 -11.20 2.17
CA PHE A 156 1.55 -10.53 1.00
C PHE A 156 2.19 -11.49 0.01
N LEU A 157 2.78 -12.59 0.48
CA LEU A 157 3.35 -13.64 -0.39
C LEU A 157 2.27 -14.42 -1.14
N ASP A 158 1.08 -14.55 -0.55
CA ASP A 158 -0.04 -15.30 -1.10
C ASP A 158 -0.93 -14.45 -2.03
N ILE A 159 -0.59 -13.17 -2.25
CA ILE A 159 -1.34 -12.32 -3.20
C ILE A 159 -1.10 -12.82 -4.62
N GLN A 160 -2.08 -13.55 -5.14
CA GLN A 160 -2.15 -13.95 -6.55
C GLN A 160 -3.02 -12.96 -7.32
N VAL A 161 -2.46 -12.19 -8.23
CA VAL A 161 -3.23 -11.33 -9.15
C VAL A 161 -3.03 -11.82 -10.58
N PRO A 162 -3.90 -11.40 -11.54
CA PRO A 162 -3.60 -11.62 -12.95
C PRO A 162 -2.21 -11.05 -13.26
N ASP A 163 -1.35 -11.88 -13.85
CA ASP A 163 -0.04 -11.43 -14.30
C ASP A 163 -0.26 -10.34 -15.34
N TYR A 164 0.29 -9.17 -15.06
CA TYR A 164 0.49 -8.17 -16.07
C TYR A 164 1.87 -8.45 -16.68
N ASP A 165 1.88 -8.90 -17.93
CA ASP A 165 3.12 -9.11 -18.67
C ASP A 165 3.69 -7.76 -19.12
N ASP A 166 4.78 -7.34 -18.45
CA ASP A 166 5.53 -6.10 -18.69
C ASP A 166 6.45 -6.20 -19.92
N ASP A 167 6.74 -7.42 -20.39
CA ASP A 167 7.70 -7.67 -21.48
C ASP A 167 7.06 -7.49 -22.88
N ARG A 168 5.78 -7.10 -22.96
CA ARG A 168 5.09 -6.84 -24.23
C ARG A 168 5.67 -5.64 -25.02
N ASP A 169 6.47 -4.80 -24.37
CA ASP A 169 7.08 -3.61 -24.98
C ASP A 169 8.51 -3.84 -25.53
N GLU A 170 9.19 -4.96 -25.23
CA GLU A 170 10.50 -5.28 -25.83
C GLU A 170 10.41 -5.75 -27.30
N LEU A 171 9.20 -5.91 -27.84
CA LEU A 171 8.94 -6.36 -29.21
C LEU A 171 8.58 -5.22 -30.20
N LEU A 172 8.70 -3.95 -29.77
CA LEU A 172 8.34 -2.77 -30.58
C LEU A 172 9.48 -1.73 -30.73
N GLU A 173 10.74 -2.13 -30.51
CA GLU A 173 11.93 -1.42 -31.01
C GLU A 173 12.45 -2.06 -32.31
#